data_AF-A0A358IXI4-F1
#
_entry.id   AF-A0A358IXI4-F1
#
_cell.length_a   1.000
_cell.length_b   1.000
_cell.length_c   1.000
_cell.angle_alpha   90.00
_cell.angle_beta   90.00
_cell.angle_gamma   90.00
#
_symmetry.space_group_name_H-M   'P 1'
#
loop_
_entity.id
_entity.type
_entity.pdbx_description
1 polymer ?
#
loop_
_entity_poly.entity_id
_entity_poly.type
_entity_poly.pdbx_seq_one_letter_code
_entity_poly.pdbx_strand_id
1 'polypeptide(L)'
;VVIPAIFFAMGGPAVFVEGASNLTPQQTSFFSSDAFLNQGAPYIAAVLAYAIGNQTIAQRLFAVREDLIKPTFITATIGYGATIIGIGMLGVVALYAGINPMEGDLNNLIPQLAGTYFGPVLLSIFFIMIIGSLASTADSDLSALSSIMMADIYGRGGKRKADPRLMLTIGRATMVVATGAALYFAGARMNILDLLVLVGAIWGALVFPVIASFYWEKVTNKAFTVSVLAALAIFFPVRFGWIPMDGAVGYVFDVVAVVGVGVVAGLMTFGFFGA
;
A
#
# COMPACT_ATOMS: atom_id res chain seq x y z
N VAL A 1 1.96 20.79 -7.11
CA VAL A 1 1.96 22.15 -6.50
C VAL A 1 2.73 22.18 -5.18
N VAL A 2 2.31 21.42 -4.16
CA VAL A 2 3.00 21.32 -2.85
C VAL A 2 4.49 21.02 -3.01
N ILE A 3 4.82 19.96 -3.74
CA ILE A 3 6.20 19.47 -3.87
C ILE A 3 7.12 20.52 -4.52
N PRO A 4 6.80 21.07 -5.71
CA PRO A 4 7.59 22.16 -6.27
C PRO A 4 7.67 23.39 -5.35
N ALA A 5 6.60 23.73 -4.64
CA ALA A 5 6.59 24.90 -3.76
C ALA A 5 7.55 24.74 -2.57
N ILE A 6 7.58 23.56 -1.93
CA ILE A 6 8.57 23.25 -0.88
C ILE A 6 9.98 23.30 -1.47
N PHE A 7 10.20 22.66 -2.61
CA PHE A 7 11.51 22.61 -3.26
C PHE A 7 12.08 24.01 -3.53
N PHE A 8 11.28 24.92 -4.11
CA PHE A 8 11.73 26.29 -4.36
C PHE A 8 11.86 27.12 -3.08
N ALA A 9 10.99 26.91 -2.09
CA ALA A 9 11.11 27.58 -0.78
C ALA A 9 12.38 27.16 -0.01
N MET A 10 12.89 25.95 -0.26
CA MET A 10 14.11 25.43 0.35
C MET A 10 15.40 25.92 -0.31
N GLY A 11 15.32 26.69 -1.41
CA GLY A 11 16.50 27.15 -2.16
C GLY A 11 16.65 26.50 -3.54
N GLY A 12 15.71 25.64 -3.95
CA GLY A 12 15.68 25.05 -5.28
C GLY A 12 16.93 24.23 -5.60
N PRO A 13 17.50 24.34 -6.82
CA PRO A 13 18.66 23.53 -7.23
C PRO A 13 19.92 23.75 -6.37
N ALA A 14 20.06 24.89 -5.69
CA ALA A 14 21.23 25.18 -4.85
C ALA A 14 21.37 24.18 -3.70
N VAL A 15 20.24 23.68 -3.17
CA VAL A 15 20.19 22.68 -2.09
C VAL A 15 20.96 21.41 -2.46
N PHE A 16 20.95 21.01 -3.73
CA PHE A 16 21.68 19.82 -4.17
C PHE A 16 23.19 20.01 -4.22
N VAL A 17 23.65 21.24 -4.46
CA VAL A 17 25.08 21.56 -4.53
C VAL A 17 25.63 21.78 -3.11
N GLU A 18 24.94 22.60 -2.32
CA GLU A 18 25.37 22.96 -0.97
C GLU A 18 25.19 21.82 0.02
N GLY A 19 24.13 21.01 -0.16
CA GLY A 19 23.76 19.90 0.72
C GLY A 19 24.44 18.57 0.43
N ALA A 20 25.29 18.48 -0.59
CA ALA A 20 25.87 17.21 -1.04
C ALA A 20 26.69 16.50 0.06
N SER A 21 27.30 17.26 0.97
CA SER A 21 28.06 16.71 2.10
C SER A 21 27.21 16.08 3.20
N ASN A 22 25.89 16.30 3.20
CA ASN A 22 25.00 15.81 4.25
C ASN A 22 24.59 14.33 4.05
N LEU A 23 24.92 13.75 2.89
CA LEU A 23 24.47 12.42 2.50
C LEU A 23 25.47 11.33 2.87
N THR A 24 24.94 10.16 3.22
CA THR A 24 25.73 8.93 3.31
C THR A 24 26.02 8.36 1.91
N PRO A 25 27.03 7.48 1.75
CA PRO A 25 27.32 6.84 0.47
C PRO A 25 26.10 6.13 -0.15
N GLN A 26 25.30 5.46 0.69
CA GLN A 26 24.07 4.79 0.27
C GLN A 26 23.00 5.79 -0.18
N GLN A 27 22.91 6.98 0.40
CA GLN A 27 21.94 8.01 0.00
C GLN A 27 22.34 8.74 -1.29
N THR A 28 23.63 8.77 -1.62
CA THR A 28 24.10 9.33 -2.91
C THR A 28 23.89 8.40 -4.09
N SER A 29 23.72 7.10 -3.85
CA SER A 29 23.57 6.10 -4.90
C SER A 29 22.12 5.91 -5.32
N PHE A 30 21.83 6.07 -6.61
CA PHE A 30 20.54 5.71 -7.18
C PHE A 30 20.23 4.20 -7.05
N PHE A 31 21.27 3.38 -7.02
CA PHE A 31 21.17 1.91 -6.90
C PHE A 31 21.46 1.44 -5.46
N SER A 32 21.06 2.22 -4.47
CA SER A 32 21.22 1.87 -3.07
C SER A 32 20.52 0.56 -2.73
N SER A 33 21.31 -0.46 -2.39
CA SER A 33 20.78 -1.74 -1.91
C SER A 33 20.01 -1.57 -0.60
N ASP A 34 20.44 -0.62 0.23
CA ASP A 34 19.80 -0.32 1.50
C ASP A 34 18.39 0.25 1.30
N ALA A 35 18.25 1.26 0.44
CA ALA A 35 16.94 1.82 0.09
C ALA A 35 16.03 0.79 -0.59
N PHE A 36 16.59 -0.04 -1.48
CA PHE A 36 15.84 -1.08 -2.15
C PHE A 36 15.35 -2.15 -1.18
N LEU A 37 16.21 -2.72 -0.33
CA LEU A 37 15.84 -3.82 0.54
C LEU A 37 14.93 -3.39 1.70
N ASN A 38 15.17 -2.21 2.29
CA ASN A 38 14.41 -1.76 3.46
C ASN A 38 13.09 -1.08 3.10
N GLN A 39 12.98 -0.45 1.92
CA GLN A 39 11.77 0.28 1.52
C GLN A 39 11.23 -0.15 0.15
N GLY A 40 12.08 -0.25 -0.86
CA GLY A 40 11.66 -0.52 -2.24
C GLY A 40 10.98 -1.88 -2.43
N ALA A 41 11.63 -2.96 -2.01
CA ALA A 41 11.14 -4.32 -2.14
C ALA A 41 9.88 -4.57 -1.30
N PRO A 42 9.81 -4.17 -0.01
CA PRO A 42 8.57 -4.23 0.76
C PRO A 42 7.43 -3.44 0.12
N TYR A 43 7.72 -2.26 -0.44
CA TYR A 43 6.71 -1.45 -1.12
C TYR A 43 6.18 -2.11 -2.40
N ILE A 44 7.05 -2.68 -3.24
CA ILE A 44 6.64 -3.43 -4.44
C ILE A 44 5.74 -4.61 -4.07
N ALA A 45 6.15 -5.39 -3.05
CA ALA A 45 5.35 -6.52 -2.57
C ALA A 45 3.99 -6.07 -2.03
N ALA A 46 3.95 -4.99 -1.24
CA ALA A 46 2.72 -4.44 -0.69
C ALA A 46 1.77 -3.93 -1.78
N VAL A 47 2.27 -3.22 -2.78
CA VAL A 47 1.44 -2.70 -3.89
C VAL A 47 0.91 -3.84 -4.76
N LEU A 48 1.71 -4.87 -5.03
CA LEU A 48 1.25 -6.07 -5.75
C LEU A 48 0.13 -6.79 -5.00
N ALA A 49 0.32 -7.01 -3.70
CA ALA A 49 -0.69 -7.59 -2.82
C ALA A 49 -1.98 -6.76 -2.80
N TYR A 50 -1.83 -5.45 -2.67
CA TYR A 50 -2.92 -4.49 -2.70
C TYR A 50 -3.69 -4.55 -4.02
N ALA A 51 -3.01 -4.59 -5.17
CA ALA A 51 -3.66 -4.63 -6.47
C ALA A 51 -4.58 -5.85 -6.67
N ILE A 52 -4.23 -6.99 -6.07
CA ILE A 52 -4.97 -8.25 -6.21
C ILE A 52 -6.10 -8.37 -5.19
N GLY A 53 -5.81 -8.08 -3.92
CA GLY A 53 -6.79 -8.29 -2.86
C GLY A 53 -7.81 -7.16 -2.70
N ASN A 54 -7.63 -6.01 -3.38
CA ASN A 54 -8.39 -4.81 -3.00
C ASN A 54 -9.74 -4.75 -3.66
N GLN A 55 -10.77 -4.84 -2.84
CA GLN A 55 -12.13 -4.64 -3.27
C GLN A 55 -12.36 -3.24 -3.87
N THR A 56 -11.73 -2.17 -3.35
CA THR A 56 -11.85 -0.82 -3.94
C THR A 56 -11.31 -0.76 -5.37
N ILE A 57 -10.24 -1.50 -5.67
CA ILE A 57 -9.67 -1.60 -7.01
C ILE A 57 -10.57 -2.47 -7.89
N ALA A 58 -10.94 -3.66 -7.40
CA ALA A 58 -11.79 -4.59 -8.15
C ALA A 58 -13.11 -3.93 -8.57
N GLN A 59 -13.78 -3.22 -7.66
CA GLN A 59 -14.99 -2.47 -7.95
C GLN A 59 -14.80 -1.45 -9.08
N ARG A 60 -13.69 -0.70 -9.06
CA ARG A 60 -13.39 0.29 -10.11
C ARG A 60 -13.07 -0.38 -11.44
N LEU A 61 -12.29 -1.47 -11.41
CA LEU A 61 -11.95 -2.23 -12.60
C LEU A 61 -13.19 -2.77 -13.32
N PHE A 62 -14.14 -3.33 -12.57
CA PHE A 62 -15.39 -3.86 -13.14
C PHE A 62 -16.41 -2.77 -13.52
N ALA A 63 -16.25 -1.55 -13.04
CA ALA A 63 -17.10 -0.41 -13.39
C ALA A 63 -16.58 0.41 -14.56
N VAL A 64 -15.32 0.22 -14.97
CA VAL A 64 -14.72 0.92 -16.10
C VAL A 64 -15.34 0.42 -17.41
N ARG A 65 -15.66 1.35 -18.30
CA ARG A 65 -16.08 1.03 -19.67
C ARG A 65 -14.91 0.44 -20.45
N GLU A 66 -15.19 -0.59 -21.25
CA GLU A 66 -14.18 -1.34 -22.00
C GLU A 66 -13.32 -0.45 -22.92
N ASP A 67 -13.91 0.56 -23.55
CA ASP A 67 -13.23 1.51 -24.44
C ASP A 67 -12.24 2.44 -23.70
N LEU A 68 -12.38 2.56 -22.37
CA LEU A 68 -11.56 3.43 -21.53
C LEU A 68 -10.52 2.68 -20.70
N ILE A 69 -10.43 1.34 -20.80
CA ILE A 69 -9.48 0.55 -20.01
C ILE A 69 -8.04 1.05 -20.24
N LYS A 70 -7.55 1.00 -21.48
CA LYS A 70 -6.18 1.40 -21.83
C LYS A 70 -5.82 2.84 -21.42
N PRO A 71 -6.60 3.88 -21.78
CA PRO A 71 -6.27 5.25 -21.38
C PRO A 71 -6.33 5.44 -19.85
N THR A 72 -7.23 4.73 -19.15
CA THR A 72 -7.28 4.77 -17.68
C THR A 72 -6.00 4.21 -17.08
N PHE A 73 -5.51 3.06 -17.54
CA PHE A 73 -4.27 2.46 -17.04
C PHE A 73 -3.04 3.33 -17.33
N ILE A 74 -2.94 3.94 -18.52
CA ILE A 74 -1.82 4.84 -18.86
C ILE A 74 -1.85 6.09 -17.96
N THR A 75 -3.01 6.73 -17.83
CA THR A 75 -3.19 7.94 -17.02
C THR A 75 -2.91 7.64 -15.55
N ALA A 76 -3.41 6.52 -15.04
CA ALA A 76 -3.14 6.07 -13.69
C ALA A 76 -1.65 5.80 -13.47
N THR A 77 -0.97 5.12 -14.40
CA THR A 77 0.46 4.80 -14.27
C THR A 77 1.32 6.06 -14.25
N ILE A 78 1.11 6.97 -15.20
CA ILE A 78 1.89 8.22 -15.29
C ILE A 78 1.57 9.13 -14.10
N GLY A 79 0.29 9.33 -13.80
CA GLY A 79 -0.14 10.22 -12.71
C GLY A 79 0.29 9.71 -11.34
N TYR A 80 0.11 8.43 -11.07
CA TYR A 80 0.53 7.80 -9.82
C TYR A 80 2.05 7.79 -9.69
N GLY A 81 2.77 7.35 -10.74
CA GLY A 81 4.24 7.32 -10.75
C GLY A 81 4.83 8.71 -10.49
N ALA A 82 4.34 9.74 -11.19
CA ALA A 82 4.79 11.12 -10.98
C ALA A 82 4.51 11.62 -9.55
N THR A 83 3.37 11.23 -8.97
CA THR A 83 3.00 11.61 -7.59
C THR A 83 3.92 10.96 -6.56
N ILE A 84 4.16 9.65 -6.67
CA ILE A 84 5.02 8.91 -5.74
C ILE A 84 6.47 9.40 -5.82
N ILE A 85 6.99 9.59 -7.03
CA ILE A 85 8.33 10.17 -7.24
C ILE A 85 8.39 11.56 -6.62
N GLY A 86 7.38 12.40 -6.87
CA GLY A 86 7.33 13.75 -6.32
C GLY A 86 7.31 13.79 -4.79
N ILE A 87 6.54 12.92 -4.13
CA ILE A 87 6.54 12.82 -2.66
C ILE A 87 7.90 12.34 -2.16
N GLY A 88 8.49 11.32 -2.80
CA GLY A 88 9.84 10.83 -2.48
C GLY A 88 10.92 11.91 -2.58
N MET A 89 10.80 12.82 -3.55
CA MET A 89 11.72 13.95 -3.71
C MET A 89 11.73 14.89 -2.50
N LEU A 90 10.64 15.01 -1.73
CA LEU A 90 10.65 15.80 -0.49
C LEU A 90 11.61 15.21 0.55
N GLY A 91 11.68 13.88 0.66
CA GLY A 91 12.64 13.19 1.50
C GLY A 91 14.09 13.44 1.05
N VAL A 92 14.33 13.36 -0.27
CA VAL A 92 15.66 13.66 -0.83
C VAL A 92 16.06 15.10 -0.54
N VAL A 93 15.19 16.08 -0.80
CA VAL A 93 15.49 17.49 -0.56
C VAL A 93 15.71 17.76 0.94
N ALA A 94 14.98 17.11 1.83
CA ALA A 94 15.22 17.19 3.27
C ALA A 94 16.60 16.64 3.68
N LEU A 95 17.03 15.50 3.10
CA LEU A 95 18.36 14.93 3.34
C LEU A 95 19.47 15.89 2.90
N TYR A 96 19.37 16.44 1.70
CA TYR A 96 20.33 17.45 1.22
C TYR A 96 20.31 18.71 2.11
N ALA A 97 19.15 19.16 2.58
CA ALA A 97 19.05 20.29 3.49
C ALA A 97 19.52 19.99 4.93
N GLY A 98 19.92 18.75 5.24
CA GLY A 98 20.35 18.34 6.59
C GLY A 98 19.21 18.36 7.61
N ILE A 99 17.96 18.26 7.16
CA ILE A 99 16.78 18.31 8.02
C ILE A 99 16.55 16.94 8.64
N ASN A 100 16.63 16.89 9.96
CA ASN A 100 16.24 15.72 10.74
C ASN A 100 14.75 15.77 11.08
N PRO A 101 14.02 14.64 10.99
CA PRO A 101 12.62 14.57 11.38
C PRO A 101 12.42 14.96 12.85
N MET A 102 11.38 15.76 13.11
CA MET A 102 10.99 16.11 14.48
C MET A 102 10.68 14.84 15.29
N GLU A 103 11.18 14.83 16.53
CA GLU A 103 11.00 13.70 17.48
C GLU A 103 11.62 12.38 17.00
N GLY A 104 12.45 12.41 15.95
CA GLY A 104 13.00 11.20 15.33
C GLY A 104 11.97 10.37 14.57
N ASP A 105 10.75 10.86 14.38
CA ASP A 105 9.69 10.16 13.65
C ASP A 105 9.66 10.62 12.18
N LEU A 106 9.94 9.69 11.26
CA LEU A 106 9.87 9.93 9.82
C LEU A 106 8.49 10.42 9.35
N ASN A 107 7.41 10.06 10.06
CA ASN A 107 6.05 10.50 9.72
C ASN A 107 5.87 12.02 9.90
N ASN A 108 6.69 12.66 10.72
CA ASN A 108 6.63 14.10 10.96
C ASN A 108 7.31 14.93 9.87
N LEU A 109 8.10 14.31 8.97
CA LEU A 109 8.91 15.04 8.01
C LEU A 109 8.07 15.92 7.06
N ILE A 110 7.01 15.36 6.46
CA ILE A 110 6.17 16.10 5.52
C ILE A 110 5.43 17.25 6.23
N PRO A 111 4.74 17.03 7.38
CA PRO A 111 4.17 18.12 8.17
C PRO A 111 5.19 19.18 8.60
N GLN A 112 6.39 18.77 9.01
CA GLN A 112 7.48 19.67 9.42
C GLN A 112 7.92 20.57 8.27
N LEU A 113 8.15 20.02 7.07
CA LEU A 113 8.52 20.81 5.90
C LEU A 113 7.42 21.79 5.53
N ALA A 114 6.16 21.34 5.51
CA ALA A 114 5.03 22.21 5.22
C ALA A 114 4.90 23.35 6.26
N GLY A 115 4.99 23.04 7.55
CA GLY A 115 4.88 24.03 8.63
C GLY A 115 6.04 25.03 8.66
N THR A 116 7.23 24.63 8.19
CA THR A 116 8.42 25.49 8.16
C THR A 116 8.45 26.40 6.95
N TYR A 117 8.08 25.89 5.78
CA TYR A 117 8.29 26.58 4.50
C TYR A 117 7.03 27.20 3.88
N PHE A 118 5.82 26.82 4.34
CA PHE A 118 4.60 27.40 3.80
C PHE A 118 4.11 28.61 4.58
N GLY A 119 3.76 29.66 3.84
CA GLY A 119 2.93 30.75 4.36
C GLY A 119 1.47 30.32 4.59
N PRO A 120 0.65 31.15 5.27
CA PRO A 120 -0.69 30.77 5.72
C PRO A 120 -1.62 30.22 4.63
N VAL A 121 -1.57 30.81 3.44
CA VAL A 121 -2.42 30.41 2.31
C VAL A 121 -2.06 29.00 1.81
N LEU A 122 -0.78 28.76 1.55
CA LEU A 122 -0.32 27.48 1.00
C LEU A 122 -0.44 26.36 2.03
N LEU A 123 -0.20 26.68 3.31
CA LEU A 123 -0.44 25.75 4.42
C LEU A 123 -1.93 25.37 4.53
N SER A 124 -2.84 26.32 4.36
CA SER A 124 -4.29 26.04 4.36
C SER A 124 -4.67 25.12 3.19
N ILE A 125 -4.16 25.39 1.99
CA ILE A 125 -4.36 24.54 0.81
C ILE A 125 -3.81 23.14 1.07
N PHE A 126 -2.64 23.03 1.68
CA PHE A 126 -2.01 21.76 2.06
C PHE A 126 -2.88 20.94 3.01
N PHE A 127 -3.45 21.54 4.07
CA PHE A 127 -4.38 20.86 4.96
C PHE A 127 -5.65 20.40 4.23
N ILE A 128 -6.24 21.24 3.37
CA ILE A 128 -7.42 20.87 2.57
C ILE A 128 -7.11 19.65 1.69
N MET A 129 -5.93 19.61 1.05
CA MET A 129 -5.52 18.48 0.22
C MET A 129 -5.31 17.20 1.03
N ILE A 130 -4.68 17.28 2.21
CA ILE A 130 -4.50 16.12 3.09
C ILE A 130 -5.86 15.59 3.55
N ILE A 131 -6.72 16.46 4.08
CA ILE A 131 -8.04 16.05 4.58
C ILE A 131 -8.87 15.48 3.43
N GLY A 132 -8.88 16.12 2.27
CA GLY A 132 -9.58 15.63 1.08
C GLY A 132 -9.06 14.28 0.60
N SER A 133 -7.73 14.10 0.57
CA SER A 133 -7.10 12.83 0.21
C SER A 133 -7.49 11.72 1.18
N LEU A 134 -7.35 11.95 2.49
CA LEU A 134 -7.69 10.98 3.53
C LEU A 134 -9.18 10.62 3.51
N ALA A 135 -10.06 11.61 3.35
CA ALA A 135 -11.50 11.41 3.24
C ALA A 135 -11.86 10.57 2.00
N SER A 136 -11.19 10.78 0.86
CA SER A 136 -11.46 10.02 -0.37
C SER A 136 -11.10 8.53 -0.25
N THR A 137 -10.02 8.22 0.48
CA THR A 137 -9.60 6.85 0.78
C THR A 137 -10.58 6.20 1.76
N ALA A 138 -10.88 6.88 2.87
CA ALA A 138 -11.83 6.40 3.87
C ALA A 138 -13.21 6.10 3.27
N ASP A 139 -13.74 6.98 2.42
CA ASP A 139 -15.02 6.76 1.72
C ASP A 139 -14.97 5.51 0.84
N SER A 140 -13.90 5.34 0.07
CA SER A 140 -13.72 4.17 -0.80
C SER A 140 -13.64 2.87 0.00
N ASP A 141 -12.87 2.85 1.10
CA ASP A 141 -12.70 1.66 1.95
C ASP A 141 -13.99 1.29 2.69
N LEU A 142 -14.73 2.29 3.20
CA LEU A 142 -16.03 2.07 3.82
C LEU A 142 -17.07 1.54 2.81
N SER A 143 -17.07 2.06 1.59
CA SER A 143 -17.92 1.57 0.50
C SER A 143 -17.57 0.14 0.09
N ALA A 144 -16.27 -0.19 0.03
CA ALA A 144 -15.81 -1.55 -0.22
C ALA A 144 -16.28 -2.53 0.87
N LEU A 145 -16.08 -2.21 2.15
CA LEU A 145 -16.55 -3.01 3.28
C LEU A 145 -18.08 -3.17 3.26
N SER A 146 -18.81 -2.10 2.98
CA SER A 146 -20.26 -2.13 2.81
C SER A 146 -20.68 -3.11 1.72
N SER A 147 -20.00 -3.09 0.56
CA SER A 147 -20.30 -3.98 -0.57
C SER A 147 -20.09 -5.45 -0.23
N ILE A 148 -19.01 -5.77 0.51
CA ILE A 148 -18.69 -7.13 0.95
C ILE A 148 -19.78 -7.63 1.90
N MET A 149 -20.16 -6.81 2.89
CA MET A 149 -21.17 -7.22 3.86
C MET A 149 -22.54 -7.43 3.20
N MET A 150 -22.94 -6.55 2.28
CA MET A 150 -24.25 -6.66 1.63
C MET A 150 -24.31 -7.79 0.59
N ALA A 151 -23.26 -7.98 -0.22
CA ALA A 151 -23.29 -8.91 -1.37
C ALA A 151 -22.76 -10.30 -1.01
N ASP A 152 -21.61 -10.38 -0.34
CA ASP A 152 -20.93 -11.65 -0.08
C ASP A 152 -21.40 -12.31 1.22
N ILE A 153 -21.65 -11.53 2.28
CA ILE A 153 -22.09 -12.10 3.56
C ILE A 153 -23.61 -12.28 3.56
N TYR A 154 -24.38 -11.19 3.39
CA TYR A 154 -25.84 -11.27 3.42
C TYR A 154 -26.41 -11.81 2.10
N GLY A 155 -25.99 -11.27 0.96
CA GLY A 155 -26.55 -11.60 -0.35
C GLY A 155 -26.33 -13.06 -0.79
N ARG A 156 -25.15 -13.62 -0.49
CA ARG A 156 -24.79 -15.02 -0.79
C ARG A 156 -25.09 -16.00 0.35
N GLY A 157 -25.17 -15.52 1.61
CA GLY A 157 -25.35 -16.38 2.79
C GLY A 157 -26.77 -16.93 3.00
N GLY A 158 -27.77 -16.42 2.28
CA GLY A 158 -29.17 -16.80 2.44
C GLY A 158 -29.69 -17.78 1.36
N LYS A 159 -30.49 -18.77 1.75
CA LYS A 159 -31.28 -19.61 0.82
C LYS A 159 -32.44 -18.86 0.14
N ARG A 160 -32.73 -17.62 0.57
CA ARG A 160 -33.81 -16.76 0.06
C ARG A 160 -33.25 -15.62 -0.76
N LYS A 161 -34.04 -15.16 -1.74
CA LYS A 161 -33.74 -13.97 -2.54
C LYS A 161 -33.49 -12.79 -1.60
N ALA A 162 -32.30 -12.19 -1.67
CA ALA A 162 -31.91 -11.09 -0.81
C ALA A 162 -32.83 -9.88 -1.00
N ASP A 163 -33.34 -9.31 0.10
CA ASP A 163 -34.12 -8.07 0.08
C ASP A 163 -33.19 -6.86 -0.16
N PRO A 164 -33.35 -6.11 -1.27
CA PRO A 164 -32.53 -4.94 -1.57
C PRO A 164 -32.56 -3.87 -0.48
N ARG A 165 -33.70 -3.68 0.21
CA ARG A 165 -33.80 -2.67 1.28
C ARG A 165 -32.94 -3.06 2.47
N LEU A 166 -33.00 -4.33 2.87
CA LEU A 166 -32.19 -4.85 3.96
C LEU A 166 -30.69 -4.87 3.61
N MET A 167 -30.33 -5.16 2.35
CA MET A 167 -28.94 -5.03 1.87
C MET A 167 -28.36 -3.63 2.09
N LEU A 168 -29.12 -2.59 1.74
CA LEU A 168 -28.69 -1.19 1.94
C LEU A 168 -28.58 -0.83 3.42
N THR A 169 -29.50 -1.31 4.24
CA THR A 169 -29.45 -1.10 5.70
C THR A 169 -28.21 -1.77 6.31
N ILE A 170 -27.90 -3.00 5.92
CA ILE A 170 -26.71 -3.73 6.36
C ILE A 170 -25.43 -2.99 5.92
N GLY A 171 -25.37 -2.55 4.66
CA GLY A 171 -24.24 -1.78 4.15
C GLY A 171 -23.99 -0.50 4.96
N ARG A 172 -25.04 0.31 5.19
CA ARG A 172 -24.95 1.53 6.01
C ARG A 172 -24.57 1.25 7.46
N ALA A 173 -25.15 0.22 8.08
CA ALA A 173 -24.77 -0.18 9.43
C ALA A 173 -23.29 -0.59 9.51
N THR A 174 -22.80 -1.31 8.49
CA THR A 174 -21.39 -1.70 8.38
C THR A 174 -20.47 -0.49 8.33
N MET A 175 -20.81 0.54 7.54
CA MET A 175 -20.02 1.77 7.47
C MET A 175 -19.91 2.46 8.83
N VAL A 176 -21.02 2.57 9.57
CA VAL A 176 -21.03 3.17 10.91
C VAL A 176 -20.19 2.38 11.90
N VAL A 177 -20.34 1.04 11.94
CA VAL A 177 -19.56 0.17 12.83
C VAL A 177 -18.07 0.21 12.48
N ALA A 178 -17.73 0.15 11.19
CA ALA A 178 -16.35 0.24 10.71
C ALA A 178 -15.71 1.58 11.07
N THR A 179 -16.46 2.68 10.98
CA THR A 179 -15.99 4.01 11.40
C THR A 179 -15.71 4.06 12.89
N GLY A 180 -16.60 3.49 13.72
CA GLY A 180 -16.39 3.38 15.17
C GLY A 180 -15.13 2.59 15.52
N ALA A 181 -14.90 1.45 14.85
CA ALA A 181 -13.69 0.66 15.03
C ALA A 181 -12.43 1.42 14.56
N ALA A 182 -12.50 2.11 13.42
CA ALA A 182 -11.38 2.91 12.92
C ALA A 182 -10.99 4.04 13.90
N LEU A 183 -11.95 4.73 14.50
CA LEU A 183 -11.70 5.75 15.52
C LEU A 183 -11.02 5.16 16.78
N TYR A 184 -11.42 3.95 17.18
CA TYR A 184 -10.78 3.25 18.29
C TYR A 184 -9.31 2.92 17.98
N PHE A 185 -9.02 2.33 16.82
CA PHE A 185 -7.63 2.00 16.42
C PHE A 185 -6.77 3.24 16.22
N ALA A 186 -7.34 4.33 15.67
CA ALA A 186 -6.65 5.61 15.55
C ALA A 186 -6.29 6.19 16.93
N GLY A 187 -7.20 6.10 17.90
CA GLY A 187 -6.96 6.52 19.28
C GLY A 187 -5.88 5.71 20.00
N ALA A 188 -5.70 4.44 19.63
CA ALA A 188 -4.68 3.56 20.21
C ALA A 188 -3.24 3.88 19.76
N ARG A 189 -3.02 4.85 18.86
CA ARG A 189 -1.71 5.27 18.32
C ARG A 189 -0.83 4.10 17.83
N MET A 190 -1.46 3.13 17.18
CA MET A 190 -0.74 2.03 16.54
C MET A 190 0.19 2.56 15.44
N ASN A 191 1.40 1.99 15.31
CA ASN A 191 2.34 2.40 14.28
C ASN A 191 1.76 2.07 12.88
N ILE A 192 1.69 3.08 12.02
CA ILE A 192 1.09 2.98 10.68
C ILE A 192 1.88 2.01 9.81
N LEU A 193 3.22 2.00 9.92
CA LEU A 193 4.07 1.09 9.16
C LEU A 193 3.85 -0.36 9.59
N ASP A 194 3.72 -0.61 10.90
CA ASP A 194 3.44 -1.96 11.40
C ASP A 194 2.10 -2.50 10.91
N LEU A 195 1.06 -1.65 10.91
CA LEU A 195 -0.26 -1.98 10.36
C LEU A 195 -0.19 -2.22 8.84
N LEU A 196 0.54 -1.39 8.10
CA LEU A 196 0.72 -1.53 6.67
C LEU A 196 1.42 -2.84 6.31
N VAL A 197 2.49 -3.20 7.03
CA VAL A 197 3.21 -4.46 6.83
C VAL A 197 2.32 -5.65 7.19
N LEU A 198 1.57 -5.56 8.29
CA LEU A 198 0.65 -6.63 8.73
C LEU A 198 -0.45 -6.89 7.70
N VAL A 199 -1.17 -5.85 7.30
CA VAL A 199 -2.24 -5.95 6.31
C VAL A 199 -1.66 -6.36 4.96
N GLY A 200 -0.57 -5.71 4.52
CA GLY A 200 0.10 -6.05 3.27
C GLY A 200 0.51 -7.52 3.18
N ALA A 201 0.98 -8.12 4.28
CA ALA A 201 1.34 -9.54 4.31
C ALA A 201 0.12 -10.48 4.29
N ILE A 202 -0.98 -10.13 4.97
CA ILE A 202 -2.24 -10.90 4.89
C ILE A 202 -2.73 -10.95 3.44
N TRP A 203 -2.60 -9.84 2.72
CA TRP A 203 -2.96 -9.75 1.31
C TRP A 203 -1.94 -10.46 0.42
N GLY A 204 -0.67 -10.39 0.79
CA GLY A 204 0.42 -11.14 0.16
C GLY A 204 0.15 -12.65 0.13
N ALA A 205 -0.51 -13.20 1.15
CA ALA A 205 -0.91 -14.61 1.19
C ALA A 205 -1.87 -15.01 0.05
N LEU A 206 -2.61 -14.06 -0.52
CA LEU A 206 -3.51 -14.27 -1.66
C LEU A 206 -2.81 -14.14 -3.01
N VAL A 207 -1.67 -13.44 -3.10
CA VAL A 207 -1.01 -13.11 -4.37
C VAL A 207 -0.67 -14.35 -5.18
N PHE A 208 0.07 -15.28 -4.57
CA PHE A 208 0.52 -16.47 -5.28
C PHE A 208 -0.64 -17.38 -5.71
N PRO A 209 -1.59 -17.76 -4.82
CA PRO A 209 -2.72 -18.60 -5.22
C PRO A 209 -3.61 -17.96 -6.30
N VAL A 210 -3.81 -16.65 -6.27
CA VAL A 210 -4.60 -15.94 -7.28
C VAL A 210 -3.87 -15.93 -8.62
N ILE A 211 -2.59 -15.55 -8.67
CA ILE A 211 -1.81 -15.57 -9.92
C ILE A 211 -1.75 -16.99 -10.49
N ALA A 212 -1.46 -17.99 -9.65
CA ALA A 212 -1.43 -19.39 -10.06
C ALA A 212 -2.77 -19.85 -10.67
N SER A 213 -3.90 -19.36 -10.15
CA SER A 213 -5.22 -19.73 -10.68
C SER A 213 -5.49 -19.26 -12.12
N PHE A 214 -4.80 -18.20 -12.59
CA PHE A 214 -4.91 -17.72 -13.97
C PHE A 214 -4.09 -18.54 -14.97
N TYR A 215 -2.95 -19.09 -14.55
CA TYR A 215 -2.01 -19.79 -15.44
C TYR A 215 -2.03 -21.30 -15.28
N TRP A 216 -2.56 -21.83 -14.17
CA TRP A 216 -2.55 -23.25 -13.86
C TRP A 216 -3.97 -23.80 -13.67
N GLU A 217 -4.46 -24.50 -14.69
CA GLU A 217 -5.81 -25.08 -14.74
C GLU A 217 -6.10 -26.12 -13.64
N LYS A 218 -5.08 -26.65 -12.97
CA LYS A 218 -5.22 -27.67 -11.91
C LYS A 218 -5.44 -27.07 -10.51
N VAL A 219 -5.49 -25.74 -10.38
CA VAL A 219 -5.74 -25.08 -9.09
C VAL A 219 -7.19 -25.36 -8.67
N THR A 220 -7.35 -26.18 -7.63
CA THR A 220 -8.67 -26.48 -7.05
C THR A 220 -9.00 -25.52 -5.90
N ASN A 221 -10.29 -25.34 -5.59
CA ASN A 221 -10.73 -24.57 -4.43
C ASN A 221 -10.07 -25.01 -3.12
N LYS A 222 -9.86 -26.33 -2.94
CA LYS A 222 -9.17 -26.86 -1.75
C LYS A 222 -7.70 -26.45 -1.73
N ALA A 223 -7.00 -26.58 -2.86
CA ALA A 223 -5.59 -26.17 -2.95
C ALA A 223 -5.43 -24.66 -2.69
N PHE A 224 -6.31 -23.84 -3.25
CA PHE A 224 -6.35 -22.40 -3.02
C PHE A 224 -6.52 -22.10 -1.51
N THR A 225 -7.58 -22.59 -0.88
CA THR A 225 -7.87 -22.30 0.53
C THR A 225 -6.78 -22.81 1.48
N VAL A 226 -6.26 -24.02 1.27
CA VAL A 226 -5.21 -24.59 2.13
C VAL A 226 -3.92 -23.78 2.02
N SER A 227 -3.55 -23.34 0.81
CA SER A 227 -2.32 -22.54 0.62
C SER A 227 -2.39 -21.20 1.35
N VAL A 228 -3.52 -20.49 1.27
CA VAL A 228 -3.75 -19.22 1.98
C VAL A 228 -3.72 -19.43 3.49
N LEU A 229 -4.43 -20.43 4.01
CA LEU A 229 -4.46 -20.72 5.45
C LEU A 229 -3.08 -21.14 5.97
N ALA A 230 -2.32 -21.93 5.22
CA ALA A 230 -0.96 -22.31 5.57
C ALA A 230 -0.02 -21.10 5.60
N ALA A 231 -0.12 -20.21 4.60
CA ALA A 231 0.66 -18.98 4.56
C ALA A 231 0.37 -18.09 5.78
N LEU A 232 -0.90 -17.90 6.14
CA LEU A 232 -1.29 -17.12 7.33
C LEU A 232 -0.82 -17.79 8.63
N ALA A 233 -0.97 -19.12 8.73
CA ALA A 233 -0.56 -19.89 9.91
C ALA A 233 0.96 -19.84 10.15
N ILE A 234 1.77 -19.67 9.11
CA ILE A 234 3.22 -19.47 9.21
C ILE A 234 3.55 -17.99 9.45
N PHE A 235 2.87 -17.08 8.75
CA PHE A 235 3.13 -15.65 8.82
C PHE A 235 2.95 -15.08 10.23
N PHE A 236 1.85 -15.38 10.91
CA PHE A 236 1.57 -14.79 12.23
C PHE A 236 2.62 -15.17 13.29
N PRO A 237 3.01 -16.44 13.46
CA PRO A 237 4.09 -16.81 14.37
C PRO A 237 5.43 -16.13 14.06
N VAL A 238 5.80 -16.00 12.78
CA VAL A 238 7.03 -15.30 12.39
C VAL A 238 6.92 -13.81 12.72
N ARG A 239 5.82 -13.16 12.34
CA ARG A 239 5.62 -11.72 12.52
C ARG A 239 5.61 -11.30 14.00
N PHE A 240 5.03 -12.12 14.87
CA PHE A 240 4.98 -11.87 16.30
C PHE A 240 6.18 -12.43 17.08
N GLY A 241 7.20 -12.93 16.38
CA GLY A 241 8.45 -13.40 16.99
C GLY A 241 8.32 -14.70 17.80
N TRP A 242 7.27 -15.49 17.54
CA TRP A 242 7.10 -16.81 18.16
C TRP A 242 8.05 -17.84 17.55
N ILE A 243 8.52 -17.59 16.33
CA ILE A 243 9.56 -18.39 15.67
C ILE A 243 10.85 -17.56 15.65
N PRO A 244 11.93 -18.04 16.27
CA PRO A 244 13.21 -17.37 16.20
C PRO A 244 13.77 -17.50 14.78
N MET A 245 14.15 -16.36 14.18
CA MET A 245 14.59 -16.26 12.78
C MET A 245 16.12 -16.31 12.64
N ASP A 246 16.81 -16.80 13.65
CA ASP A 246 18.26 -16.97 13.67
C ASP A 246 18.69 -18.38 13.23
N GLY A 247 19.95 -18.49 12.82
CA GLY A 247 20.56 -19.75 12.41
C GLY A 247 19.84 -20.44 11.25
N ALA A 248 19.69 -21.77 11.34
CA ALA A 248 19.17 -22.60 10.25
C ALA A 248 17.71 -22.30 9.89
N VAL A 249 16.89 -21.88 10.87
CA VAL A 249 15.48 -21.56 10.64
C VAL A 249 15.37 -20.35 9.72
N GLY A 250 16.09 -19.27 10.04
CA GLY A 250 16.15 -18.07 9.19
C GLY A 250 16.54 -18.39 7.74
N TYR A 251 17.61 -19.18 7.54
CA TYR A 251 18.03 -19.57 6.19
C TYR A 251 16.98 -20.37 5.42
N VAL A 252 16.25 -21.27 6.07
CA VAL A 252 15.16 -22.00 5.42
C VAL A 252 14.05 -21.05 4.97
N PHE A 253 13.67 -20.10 5.83
CA PHE A 253 12.69 -19.08 5.47
C PHE A 253 13.15 -18.19 4.32
N ASP A 254 14.41 -17.76 4.32
CA ASP A 254 14.99 -16.96 3.23
C ASP A 254 14.96 -17.74 1.90
N VAL A 255 15.34 -19.01 1.91
CA VAL A 255 15.28 -19.85 0.69
C VAL A 255 13.84 -19.98 0.19
N VAL A 256 12.89 -20.25 1.07
CA VAL A 256 11.46 -20.35 0.70
C VAL A 256 10.94 -19.02 0.17
N ALA A 257 11.31 -17.90 0.78
CA ALA A 257 10.93 -16.56 0.34
C ALA A 257 11.51 -16.24 -1.04
N VAL A 258 12.80 -16.52 -1.27
CA VAL A 258 13.47 -16.31 -2.56
C VAL A 258 12.82 -17.16 -3.66
N VAL A 259 12.53 -18.43 -3.39
CA VAL A 259 11.80 -19.29 -4.32
C VAL A 259 10.41 -18.71 -4.61
N GLY A 260 9.67 -18.30 -3.57
CA GLY A 260 8.35 -17.69 -3.73
C GLY A 260 8.36 -16.43 -4.59
N VAL A 261 9.27 -15.50 -4.30
CA VAL A 261 9.47 -14.27 -5.09
C VAL A 261 9.85 -14.61 -6.53
N GLY A 262 10.77 -15.55 -6.74
CA GLY A 262 11.20 -16.00 -8.06
C GLY A 262 10.05 -16.60 -8.88
N VAL A 263 9.17 -17.39 -8.27
CA VAL A 263 8.01 -17.97 -8.94
C VAL A 263 6.99 -16.89 -9.31
N VAL A 264 6.69 -15.96 -8.40
CA VAL A 264 5.77 -14.84 -8.69
C VAL A 264 6.31 -13.99 -9.83
N ALA A 265 7.60 -13.62 -9.78
CA ALA A 265 8.25 -12.87 -10.84
C ALA A 265 8.20 -13.63 -12.18
N GLY A 266 8.46 -14.95 -12.17
CA GLY A 266 8.36 -15.82 -13.34
C GLY A 266 6.96 -15.84 -13.96
N LEU A 267 5.92 -16.05 -13.14
CA LEU A 267 4.53 -16.03 -13.61
C LEU A 267 4.13 -14.67 -14.19
N MET A 268 4.57 -13.57 -13.56
CA MET A 268 4.33 -12.24 -14.08
C MET A 268 5.05 -12.00 -15.40
N THR A 269 6.32 -12.42 -15.55
CA THR A 269 7.05 -12.28 -16.81
C THR A 269 6.39 -13.07 -17.94
N PHE A 270 5.86 -14.27 -17.65
CA PHE A 270 5.05 -15.02 -18.61
C PHE A 270 3.77 -14.26 -18.99
N GLY A 271 3.11 -13.60 -18.05
CA GLY A 271 1.94 -12.76 -18.34
C GLY A 271 2.21 -11.53 -19.21
N PHE A 272 3.40 -10.91 -19.08
CA PHE A 272 3.76 -9.72 -19.85
C PHE A 272 4.36 -10.02 -21.22
N PHE A 273 5.14 -11.11 -21.33
CA PHE A 273 5.91 -11.43 -22.53
C PHE A 273 5.42 -12.70 -23.24
N GLY A 274 4.58 -13.51 -22.60
CA GLY A 274 3.95 -14.68 -23.19
C GLY A 274 2.73 -14.29 -24.01
N ALA A 275 2.97 -13.93 -25.27
CA ALA A 275 2.02 -14.06 -26.35
C ALA A 275 2.28 -15.38 -27.10
#